data_AF-A0A4Y6UTF6-F1
#
_entry.id   AF-A0A4Y6UTF6-F1
#
_cell.length_a   1.000
_cell.length_b   1.000
_cell.length_c   1.000
_cell.angle_alpha   90.00
_cell.angle_beta   90.00
_cell.angle_gamma   90.00
#
_symmetry.space_group_name_H-M   'P 1'
#
loop_
_entity.id
_entity.type
_entity.pdbx_description
1 polymer ?
#
loop_
_entity_poly.entity_id
_entity_poly.type
_entity_poly.pdbx_seq_one_letter_code
_entity_poly.pdbx_strand_id
1 'polypeptide(L)'
;MYEPDEQELEFQKSILDEVDHSLTVTFFYNEKRALYGFVASGTSQFDAYGEDILSAGVSALILNTINSLFALTEDIVEEETRRNHSSCMLPNLKAKNRASREAITLLKSLEIGIEGIQHMYGEEHLTIERTYAGPPAKVFKLFK
;
A
#
# COMPACT_ATOMS: atom_id res chain seq x y z
N MET A 1 23.68 -32.92 13.98
CA MET A 1 23.39 -31.64 13.32
C MET A 1 22.43 -31.98 12.21
N TYR A 2 21.29 -31.32 12.12
CA TYR A 2 20.30 -31.62 11.07
C TYR A 2 20.80 -31.04 9.75
N GLU A 3 20.79 -31.86 8.70
CA GLU A 3 21.10 -31.47 7.32
C GLU A 3 19.86 -31.77 6.48
N PRO A 4 19.15 -30.74 5.99
CA PRO A 4 17.98 -30.95 5.14
C PRO A 4 18.40 -31.60 3.82
N ASP A 5 17.53 -32.46 3.29
CA ASP A 5 17.75 -33.07 1.99
C ASP A 5 17.40 -32.11 0.84
N GLU A 6 17.78 -32.50 -0.37
CA GLU A 6 17.63 -31.69 -1.58
C GLU A 6 16.16 -31.36 -1.88
N GLN A 7 15.22 -32.27 -1.58
CA GLN A 7 13.80 -32.05 -1.80
C GLN A 7 13.22 -31.06 -0.78
N GLU A 8 13.66 -31.13 0.47
CA GLU A 8 13.28 -30.18 1.49
C GLU A 8 13.85 -28.77 1.20
N LEU A 9 15.08 -28.68 0.69
CA LEU A 9 15.66 -27.42 0.21
C LEU A 9 14.90 -26.86 -0.99
N GLU A 10 14.48 -27.71 -1.92
CA GLU A 10 13.75 -27.31 -3.12
C GLU A 10 12.31 -26.87 -2.80
N PHE A 11 11.68 -27.51 -1.80
CA PHE A 11 10.40 -27.09 -1.24
C PHE A 11 10.50 -25.76 -0.48
N GLN A 12 11.56 -25.58 0.31
CA GLN A 12 11.83 -24.30 0.97
C GLN A 12 12.09 -23.19 -0.05
N LYS A 13 12.82 -23.46 -1.12
CA LYS A 13 13.01 -22.54 -2.26
C LYS A 13 11.71 -22.24 -2.99
N SER A 14 10.85 -23.24 -3.25
CA SER A 14 9.57 -22.99 -3.91
C SER A 14 8.62 -22.15 -3.05
N ILE A 15 8.69 -22.28 -1.73
CA ILE A 15 7.95 -21.40 -0.80
C ILE A 15 8.51 -19.97 -0.84
N LEU A 16 9.82 -19.80 -1.02
CA LEU A 16 10.43 -18.49 -1.17
C LEU A 16 10.07 -17.87 -2.53
N ASP A 17 10.23 -18.62 -3.63
CA ASP A 17 9.96 -18.17 -5.00
C ASP A 17 8.47 -17.81 -5.27
N GLU A 18 7.52 -18.33 -4.47
CA GLU A 18 6.09 -17.96 -4.55
C GLU A 18 5.73 -16.66 -3.81
N VAL A 19 6.62 -16.12 -2.97
CA VAL A 19 6.36 -14.90 -2.20
C VAL A 19 6.96 -13.71 -2.95
N ASP A 20 6.10 -12.88 -3.55
CA ASP A 20 6.48 -11.61 -4.15
C ASP A 20 7.42 -10.81 -3.21
N HIS A 21 8.69 -10.72 -3.60
CA HIS A 21 9.79 -10.23 -2.77
C HIS A 21 9.91 -8.69 -2.75
N SER A 22 9.12 -7.98 -3.55
CA SER A 22 9.17 -6.52 -3.62
C SER A 22 8.11 -5.90 -2.71
N LEU A 23 8.52 -4.98 -1.83
CA LEU A 23 7.55 -4.17 -1.11
C LEU A 23 6.83 -3.26 -2.12
N THR A 24 5.53 -3.42 -2.25
CA THR A 24 4.72 -2.63 -3.18
C THR A 24 3.73 -1.76 -2.42
N VAL A 25 3.67 -0.48 -2.76
CA VAL A 25 2.65 0.46 -2.28
C VAL A 25 1.87 1.00 -3.47
N THR A 26 0.59 0.63 -3.56
CA THR A 26 -0.34 1.09 -4.59
C THR A 26 -1.22 2.19 -4.03
N PHE A 27 -1.15 3.39 -4.62
CA PHE A 27 -2.02 4.52 -4.30
C PHE A 27 -3.23 4.58 -5.23
N PHE A 28 -4.41 4.91 -4.68
CA PHE A 28 -5.66 4.93 -5.42
C PHE A 28 -6.26 6.33 -5.51
N TYR A 29 -6.55 6.76 -6.73
CA TYR A 29 -7.10 8.07 -7.03
C TYR A 29 -8.48 7.94 -7.65
N ASN A 30 -9.39 8.82 -7.25
CA ASN A 30 -10.71 8.87 -7.86
C ASN A 30 -10.66 9.65 -9.20
N GLU A 31 -11.81 9.78 -9.84
CA GLU A 31 -11.95 10.46 -11.14
C GLU A 31 -11.50 11.93 -11.10
N LYS A 32 -11.52 12.57 -9.92
CA LYS A 32 -11.05 13.95 -9.71
C LYS A 32 -9.57 14.03 -9.34
N ARG A 33 -8.81 12.94 -9.50
CA ARG A 33 -7.40 12.82 -9.10
C ARG A 33 -7.16 13.07 -7.60
N ALA A 34 -8.19 12.88 -6.76
CA ALA A 34 -7.99 12.92 -5.32
C ALA A 34 -7.57 11.53 -4.83
N LEU A 35 -6.44 11.49 -4.11
CA LEU A 35 -5.95 10.30 -3.41
C LEU A 35 -6.94 9.90 -2.33
N TYR A 36 -7.51 8.70 -2.44
CA TYR A 36 -8.52 8.21 -1.49
C TYR A 36 -8.08 7.00 -0.70
N GLY A 37 -6.92 6.41 -0.98
CA GLY A 37 -6.44 5.29 -0.22
C GLY A 37 -5.18 4.68 -0.79
N PHE A 38 -4.70 3.65 -0.10
CA PHE A 38 -3.54 2.88 -0.49
C PHE A 38 -3.71 1.41 -0.11
N VAL A 39 -2.91 0.56 -0.77
CA VAL A 39 -2.63 -0.82 -0.37
C VAL A 39 -1.11 -0.94 -0.32
N ALA A 40 -0.59 -1.52 0.74
CA ALA A 40 0.79 -1.92 0.87
C ALA A 40 0.84 -3.43 1.08
N SER A 41 1.65 -4.11 0.28
CA SER A 41 1.80 -5.56 0.33
C SER A 41 3.23 -5.99 0.05
N GLY A 42 3.59 -7.16 0.56
CA GLY A 42 4.91 -7.77 0.36
C GLY A 42 5.74 -7.79 1.65
N THR A 43 6.89 -8.43 1.55
CA THR A 43 7.91 -8.49 2.61
C THR A 43 9.27 -8.25 2.02
N SER A 44 10.06 -7.40 2.65
CA SER A 44 11.50 -7.59 2.52
C SER A 44 11.93 -8.80 3.35
N GLN A 45 12.82 -9.64 2.81
CA GLN A 45 13.37 -10.75 3.60
C GLN A 45 14.29 -10.20 4.70
N PHE A 46 14.14 -10.77 5.89
CA PHE A 46 14.90 -10.54 7.12
C PHE A 46 16.42 -10.87 7.06
N ASP A 47 17.03 -11.02 5.89
CA ASP A 47 18.39 -11.58 5.76
C ASP A 47 19.40 -10.69 5.02
N ALA A 48 19.00 -9.56 4.45
CA ALA A 48 19.94 -8.58 3.88
C ALA A 48 20.03 -7.34 4.79
N TYR A 49 21.23 -7.06 5.32
CA TYR A 49 21.51 -5.89 6.16
C TYR A 49 20.94 -4.60 5.50
N GLY A 50 19.87 -4.03 6.07
CA GLY A 50 19.23 -2.78 5.60
C GLY A 50 17.76 -2.92 5.17
N GLU A 51 17.30 -4.11 4.79
CA GLU A 51 15.92 -4.36 4.35
C GLU A 51 14.88 -4.25 5.48
N ASP A 52 15.27 -4.66 6.69
CA ASP A 52 14.44 -4.47 7.89
C ASP A 52 14.20 -2.99 8.21
N ILE A 53 15.16 -2.12 7.86
CA ILE A 53 15.06 -0.67 8.10
C ILE A 53 14.06 -0.05 7.13
N LEU A 54 14.08 -0.46 5.86
CA LEU A 54 13.12 -0.01 4.84
C LEU A 54 11.69 -0.43 5.22
N SER A 55 11.49 -1.72 5.53
CA SER A 55 10.19 -2.25 5.94
C SER A 55 9.67 -1.60 7.23
N ALA A 56 10.54 -1.34 8.21
CA ALA A 56 10.18 -0.61 9.42
C ALA A 56 9.78 0.85 9.12
N GLY A 57 10.52 1.54 8.23
CA GLY A 57 10.21 2.90 7.81
C GLY A 57 8.85 3.02 7.14
N VAL A 58 8.56 2.14 6.17
CA VAL A 58 7.26 2.10 5.48
C VAL A 58 6.14 1.76 6.46
N SER A 59 6.34 0.75 7.31
CA SER A 59 5.35 0.34 8.32
C SER A 59 5.04 1.48 9.30
N ALA A 60 6.06 2.22 9.75
CA ALA A 60 5.87 3.35 10.65
C ALA A 60 5.04 4.47 10.00
N LEU A 61 5.29 4.80 8.72
CA LEU A 61 4.51 5.81 7.99
C LEU A 61 3.06 5.37 7.78
N ILE A 62 2.84 4.11 7.39
CA ILE A 62 1.51 3.53 7.19
C ILE A 62 0.70 3.56 8.48
N LEU A 63 1.24 2.99 9.56
CA LEU A 63 0.56 2.93 10.85
C LEU A 63 0.30 4.33 11.42
N ASN A 64 1.27 5.25 11.28
CA ASN A 64 1.07 6.64 11.69
C ASN A 64 -0.08 7.30 10.91
N THR A 65 -0.16 7.06 9.61
CA THR A 65 -1.22 7.64 8.75
C THR A 65 -2.59 7.09 9.12
N ILE A 66 -2.72 5.76 9.28
CA ILE A 66 -3.97 5.12 9.71
C ILE A 66 -4.41 5.67 11.07
N ASN A 67 -3.52 5.68 12.06
CA ASN A 67 -3.82 6.19 13.40
C ASN A 67 -4.19 7.68 13.38
N SER A 68 -3.48 8.48 12.58
CA SER A 68 -3.77 9.91 12.44
C SER A 68 -5.12 10.16 11.78
N LEU A 69 -5.53 9.34 10.80
CA LEU A 69 -6.86 9.44 10.21
C LEU A 69 -7.95 9.20 11.25
N PHE A 70 -7.81 8.18 12.09
CA PHE A 70 -8.77 7.91 13.18
C PHE A 70 -8.75 8.96 14.29
N ALA A 71 -7.58 9.50 14.64
CA ALA A 71 -7.42 10.41 15.77
C ALA A 71 -7.69 11.88 15.43
N LEU A 72 -7.44 12.29 14.19
CA LEU A 72 -7.43 13.70 13.78
C LEU A 72 -8.55 14.06 12.79
N THR A 73 -9.38 13.10 12.39
CA THR A 73 -10.46 13.33 11.42
C THR A 73 -11.75 12.62 11.85
N GLU A 74 -12.89 13.12 11.36
CA GLU A 74 -14.20 12.47 11.50
C GLU A 74 -14.61 11.68 10.24
N ASP A 75 -13.66 11.43 9.33
CA ASP A 75 -13.93 10.71 8.10
C ASP A 75 -14.19 9.22 8.38
N ILE A 76 -15.06 8.63 7.55
CA ILE A 76 -15.20 7.18 7.53
C ILE A 76 -13.95 6.61 6.87
N VAL A 77 -13.25 5.75 7.61
CA VAL A 77 -12.04 5.04 7.19
C VAL A 77 -12.34 3.54 7.17
N GLU A 78 -12.02 2.89 6.06
CA GLU A 78 -11.97 1.43 5.96
C GLU A 78 -10.50 1.01 5.97
N GLU A 79 -10.09 0.20 6.94
CA GLU A 79 -8.72 -0.32 7.03
C GLU A 79 -8.72 -1.84 7.12
N GLU A 80 -7.64 -2.43 6.63
CA GLU A 80 -7.33 -3.82 6.88
C GLU A 80 -5.83 -4.00 7.06
N THR A 81 -5.43 -4.44 8.25
CA THR A 81 -4.04 -4.74 8.59
C THR A 81 -3.89 -6.23 8.89
N ARG A 82 -3.06 -6.92 8.11
CA ARG A 82 -2.68 -8.33 8.30
C ARG A 82 -1.16 -8.48 8.11
N ARG A 83 -0.67 -9.71 8.30
CA ARG A 83 0.74 -10.02 8.03
C ARG A 83 1.06 -9.67 6.56
N ASN A 84 2.04 -8.79 6.35
CA ASN A 84 2.56 -8.40 5.02
C ASN A 84 1.53 -7.71 4.11
N HIS A 85 0.45 -7.19 4.69
CA HIS A 85 -0.60 -6.49 3.96
C HIS A 85 -1.23 -5.42 4.85
N SER A 86 -1.33 -4.19 4.34
CA SER A 86 -2.02 -3.10 5.00
C SER A 86 -2.76 -2.28 3.96
N SER A 87 -4.03 -1.98 4.20
CA SER A 87 -4.81 -1.12 3.33
C SER A 87 -5.60 -0.10 4.12
N CYS A 88 -5.82 1.05 3.51
CA CYS A 88 -6.64 2.11 4.07
C CYS A 88 -7.34 2.87 2.95
N MET A 89 -8.65 3.03 3.08
CA MET A 89 -9.52 3.65 2.08
C MET A 89 -10.47 4.66 2.74
N LEU A 90 -10.70 5.77 2.05
CA LEU A 90 -11.75 6.75 2.36
C LEU A 90 -12.94 6.50 1.41
N PRO A 91 -13.91 5.63 1.77
CA PRO A 91 -15.01 5.23 0.88
C PRO A 91 -15.87 6.42 0.42
N ASN A 92 -16.07 7.43 1.27
CA ASN A 92 -16.80 8.64 0.89
C ASN A 92 -16.01 9.50 -0.12
N LEU A 93 -14.67 9.53 -0.05
CA LEU A 93 -13.86 10.23 -1.05
C LEU A 93 -13.86 9.49 -2.38
N LYS A 94 -13.81 8.15 -2.34
CA LYS A 94 -13.92 7.28 -3.51
C LYS A 94 -15.25 7.46 -4.23
N ALA A 95 -16.37 7.31 -3.52
CA ALA A 95 -17.70 7.22 -4.13
C ALA A 95 -18.41 8.58 -4.28
N LYS A 96 -18.16 9.52 -3.36
CA LYS A 96 -18.92 10.79 -3.26
C LYS A 96 -18.05 12.03 -3.41
N ASN A 97 -16.74 11.87 -3.64
CA ASN A 97 -15.77 12.97 -3.65
C ASN A 97 -15.83 13.85 -2.39
N ARG A 98 -16.08 13.23 -1.22
CA ARG A 98 -16.20 13.92 0.07
C ARG A 98 -15.27 13.29 1.10
N ALA A 99 -14.32 14.07 1.57
CA ALA A 99 -13.54 13.83 2.79
C ALA A 99 -13.09 15.16 3.38
N SER A 100 -12.63 15.17 4.64
CA SER A 100 -11.97 16.33 5.22
C SER A 100 -10.67 16.68 4.48
N ARG A 101 -10.24 17.94 4.62
CA ARG A 101 -8.96 18.37 4.05
C ARG A 101 -7.81 17.71 4.79
N GLU A 102 -7.97 17.51 6.09
CA GLU A 102 -7.05 16.88 7.01
C GLU A 102 -6.75 15.44 6.58
N ALA A 103 -7.79 14.65 6.28
CA ALA A 103 -7.63 13.28 5.79
C ALA A 103 -6.86 13.22 4.45
N ILE A 104 -7.20 14.11 3.52
CA ILE A 104 -6.50 14.21 2.22
C ILE A 104 -5.04 14.60 2.43
N THR A 105 -4.75 15.54 3.34
CA THR A 105 -3.38 15.95 3.65
C THR A 105 -2.58 14.81 4.27
N LEU A 106 -3.17 14.02 5.17
CA LEU A 106 -2.51 12.86 5.77
C LEU A 106 -2.15 11.80 4.72
N LEU A 107 -3.08 11.46 3.82
CA LEU A 107 -2.79 10.52 2.73
C LEU A 107 -1.71 11.04 1.76
N LYS A 108 -1.73 12.34 1.43
CA LYS A 108 -0.67 12.95 0.59
C LYS A 108 0.68 12.96 1.30
N SER A 109 0.68 13.19 2.62
CA SER A 109 1.89 13.13 3.43
C SER A 109 2.49 11.72 3.42
N LEU A 110 1.64 10.69 3.46
CA LEU A 110 2.09 9.30 3.28
C LEU A 110 2.72 9.10 1.91
N GLU A 111 2.04 9.49 0.82
CA GLU A 111 2.59 9.35 -0.54
C GLU A 111 3.98 9.98 -0.66
N ILE A 112 4.14 11.22 -0.22
CA ILE A 112 5.45 11.92 -0.22
C ILE A 112 6.49 11.17 0.60
N GLY A 113 6.12 10.64 1.76
CA GLY A 113 7.03 9.88 2.62
C GLY A 113 7.52 8.58 1.96
N ILE A 114 6.61 7.84 1.32
CA ILE A 114 6.92 6.60 0.61
C ILE A 114 7.77 6.89 -0.64
N GLU A 115 7.46 7.93 -1.41
CA GLU A 115 8.29 8.42 -2.52
C GLU A 115 9.71 8.79 -2.05
N GLY A 116 9.82 9.43 -0.88
CA GLY A 116 11.11 9.75 -0.28
C GLY A 116 11.94 8.51 0.07
N ILE A 117 11.32 7.48 0.64
CA ILE A 117 11.98 6.20 0.92
C ILE A 117 12.41 5.52 -0.39
N GLN A 118 11.52 5.43 -1.38
CA GLN A 118 11.84 4.83 -2.68
C GLN A 118 13.01 5.56 -3.34
N HIS A 119 13.05 6.90 -3.29
CA HIS A 119 14.14 7.68 -3.86
C HIS A 119 15.50 7.37 -3.21
N MET A 120 15.51 7.05 -1.92
CA MET A 120 16.73 6.74 -1.18
C MET A 120 17.24 5.32 -1.41
N TYR A 121 16.32 4.36 -1.55
CA TYR A 121 16.66 2.93 -1.60
C TYR A 121 16.61 2.33 -3.00
N GLY A 122 15.81 2.86 -3.93
CA GLY A 122 15.65 2.36 -5.29
C GLY A 122 14.33 1.63 -5.53
N GLU A 123 13.93 1.56 -6.81
CA GLU A 123 12.68 0.90 -7.26
C GLU A 123 12.76 -0.63 -7.14
N GLU A 124 13.97 -1.19 -7.08
CA GLU A 124 14.22 -2.62 -6.90
C GLU A 124 13.80 -3.13 -5.51
N HIS A 125 13.73 -2.23 -4.52
CA HIS A 125 13.38 -2.56 -3.14
C HIS A 125 11.94 -2.14 -2.77
N LEU A 126 11.48 -1.01 -3.32
CA LEU A 126 10.16 -0.47 -3.07
C LEU A 126 9.51 -0.03 -4.38
N THR A 127 8.43 -0.69 -4.77
CA THR A 127 7.64 -0.34 -5.95
C THR A 127 6.47 0.56 -5.55
N ILE A 128 6.27 1.67 -6.26
CA ILE A 128 5.13 2.56 -6.08
C ILE A 128 4.24 2.51 -7.31
N GLU A 129 2.99 2.10 -7.11
CA GLU A 129 1.98 2.06 -8.16
C GLU A 129 0.91 3.13 -7.95
N ARG A 130 0.27 3.58 -9.04
CA ARG A 130 -0.83 4.55 -8.97
C ARG A 130 -1.99 4.09 -9.84
N THR A 131 -3.10 3.77 -9.19
CA THR A 131 -4.35 3.38 -9.84
C THR A 131 -5.29 4.57 -9.89
N TYR A 132 -5.74 4.94 -11.09
CA TYR A 132 -6.71 6.01 -11.30
C TYR A 132 -8.04 5.40 -11.71
N ALA A 133 -9.12 5.77 -11.01
CA ALA A 133 -10.46 5.46 -11.46
C ALA A 133 -10.66 6.06 -12.87
N GLY A 134 -10.97 5.20 -13.85
CA GLY A 134 -11.37 5.65 -15.18
C GLY A 134 -12.67 6.45 -15.11
N PRO A 135 -13.00 7.26 -16.13
CA PRO A 135 -14.30 7.93 -16.18
C PRO A 135 -15.42 6.88 -16.07
N PRO A 136 -16.56 7.22 -15.44
CA PRO A 136 -17.63 6.25 -15.28
C PRO A 136 -18.08 5.85 -16.69
N ALA A 137 -18.13 4.54 -16.95
CA ALA A 137 -18.60 4.03 -18.23
C ALA A 137 -19.93 4.72 -18.54
N LYS A 138 -19.99 5.46 -19.65
CA LYS A 138 -21.24 6.10 -20.09
C LYS A 138 -22.28 5.00 -20.24
N VAL A 139 -23.18 4.89 -19.27
CA VAL A 139 -24.38 4.06 -19.41
C VAL A 139 -25.17 4.71 -20.52
N PHE A 140 -25.02 4.21 -21.74
CA PHE A 140 -25.89 4.54 -22.86
C PHE A 140 -27.29 4.10 -22.45
N LYS A 141 -28.09 5.03 -21.92
CA LYS A 141 -29.54 4.88 -21.91
C LYS A 141 -29.96 4.89 -23.38
N LEU A 142 -30.15 3.71 -23.96
CA LEU A 142 -31.00 3.55 -25.14
C LEU A 142 -32.38 4.07 -24.73
N PHE A 143 -32.70 5.29 -25.14
CA PHE A 143 -34.07 5.77 -25.11
C PHE A 143 -34.86 4.94 -26.14
N LYS A 144 -36.04 4.49 -25.70
CA LYS A 144 -37.02 3.71 -26.49
C LYS A 144 -37.43 4.44 -27.77
#